data_AF-A0A4Z1EM22-F1
#
_entry.id   AF-A0A4Z1EM22-F1
#
_cell.length_a   1.000
_cell.length_b   1.000
_cell.length_c   1.000
_cell.angle_alpha   90.00
_cell.angle_beta   90.00
_cell.angle_gamma   90.00
#
_symmetry.space_group_name_H-M   'P 1'
#
loop_
_entity.id
_entity.type
_entity.pdbx_description
1 polymer ?
#
loop_
_entity_poly.entity_id
_entity_poly.type
_entity_poly.pdbx_seq_one_letter_code
_entity_poly.pdbx_strand_id
1 'polypeptide(L)'
;MHLHGHDFWVLGQGTGTYDSTKSNLTLANAPRRDVVLLPGSRWVVIAFYTDNPGAWIMHCHIAWHTSEGLAVQILERESELVDLLDRGF
;
A
#
# COMPACT_ATOMS: atom_id res chain seq x y z
N MET A 1 3.96 5.55 -5.13
CA MET A 1 2.89 4.63 -4.70
C MET A 1 2.27 5.20 -3.45
N HIS A 2 0.97 5.41 -3.48
CA HIS A 2 0.17 5.90 -2.37
C HIS A 2 -0.90 4.86 -2.05
N LEU A 3 -1.14 4.60 -0.77
CA LEU A 3 -2.19 3.72 -0.28
C LEU A 3 -3.16 4.54 0.58
N HIS A 4 -4.43 4.49 0.21
CA HIS A 4 -5.50 5.12 1.01
C HIS A 4 -5.80 4.28 2.24
N GLY A 5 -6.45 4.88 3.24
CA GLY A 5 -6.93 4.18 4.44
C GLY A 5 -5.85 3.83 5.47
N HIS A 6 -4.55 3.89 5.10
CA HIS A 6 -3.46 3.46 5.96
C HIS A 6 -2.21 4.35 5.88
N ASP A 7 -1.58 4.50 7.04
CA ASP A 7 -0.13 4.58 7.13
C ASP A 7 0.47 3.18 6.95
N PHE A 8 1.52 3.03 6.13
CA PHE A 8 2.25 1.78 5.97
C PHE A 8 3.74 1.91 6.36
N TRP A 9 4.34 0.80 6.77
CA TRP A 9 5.77 0.68 6.98
C TRP A 9 6.47 0.37 5.65
N VAL A 10 7.55 1.08 5.34
CA VAL A 10 8.44 0.76 4.22
C VAL A 10 9.52 -0.21 4.71
N LEU A 11 9.29 -1.50 4.51
CA LEU A 11 10.16 -2.56 5.02
C LEU A 11 11.48 -2.66 4.24
N GLY A 12 11.49 -2.26 2.97
CA GLY A 12 12.69 -2.23 2.16
C GLY A 12 12.47 -1.64 0.77
N GLN A 13 13.55 -1.17 0.15
CA GLN A 13 13.60 -0.75 -1.25
C GLN A 13 14.93 -1.20 -1.86
N GLY A 14 14.92 -1.60 -3.14
CA GLY A 14 16.14 -2.05 -3.80
C GLY A 14 16.06 -1.99 -5.31
N THR A 15 17.18 -2.32 -5.96
CA THR A 15 17.31 -2.32 -7.43
C THR A 15 17.03 -3.68 -8.04
N GLY A 16 16.61 -3.70 -9.30
CA GLY A 16 16.37 -4.93 -10.04
C GLY A 16 15.10 -5.65 -9.60
N THR A 17 15.03 -6.95 -9.87
CA THR A 17 13.93 -7.80 -9.43
C THR A 17 14.06 -8.11 -7.94
N TYR A 18 12.94 -8.02 -7.21
CA TYR A 18 12.90 -8.44 -5.81
C TYR A 18 13.26 -9.92 -5.66
N ASP A 19 14.13 -10.23 -4.70
CA ASP A 19 14.53 -11.59 -4.34
C ASP A 19 14.44 -11.72 -2.80
N SER A 20 13.45 -12.46 -2.32
CA SER A 20 13.19 -12.61 -0.88
C SER A 20 14.31 -13.35 -0.14
N THR A 21 15.16 -14.09 -0.85
CA THR A 21 16.30 -14.81 -0.25
C THR A 21 17.52 -13.92 -0.05
N LYS A 22 17.59 -12.78 -0.76
CA LYS A 22 18.72 -11.83 -0.73
C LYS A 22 18.37 -10.48 -0.11
N SER A 23 17.09 -10.13 -0.06
CA SER A 23 16.64 -8.81 0.37
C SER A 23 16.44 -8.78 1.88
N ASN A 24 17.17 -7.90 2.57
CA ASN A 24 16.97 -7.64 3.99
C ASN A 24 15.81 -6.66 4.18
N LEU A 25 14.86 -7.02 5.04
CA LEU A 25 13.73 -6.18 5.41
C LEU A 25 13.89 -5.65 6.84
N THR A 26 13.59 -4.38 7.07
CA THR A 26 13.53 -3.79 8.41
C THR A 26 12.18 -4.08 9.01
N LEU A 27 12.11 -5.02 9.96
CA LEU A 27 10.86 -5.42 10.63
C LEU A 27 10.64 -4.72 11.99
N ALA A 28 11.65 -4.02 12.50
CA ALA A 28 11.57 -3.26 13.73
C ALA A 28 11.62 -1.76 13.43
N ASN A 29 10.52 -1.05 13.71
CA ASN A 29 10.40 0.41 13.59
C ASN A 29 10.89 0.97 12.23
N ALA A 30 10.47 0.34 11.13
CA ALA A 30 10.70 0.88 9.80
C ALA A 30 10.02 2.25 9.61
N PRO A 31 10.43 3.07 8.61
CA PRO A 31 9.73 4.31 8.30
C PRO A 31 8.26 4.07 8.01
N ARG A 32 7.37 4.85 8.64
CA ARG A 32 5.91 4.75 8.45
C ARG A 32 5.36 5.99 7.75
N ARG A 33 4.57 5.82 6.69
CA ARG A 33 4.00 6.88 5.84
C ARG A 33 2.92 6.35 4.89
N ASP A 34 2.29 7.23 4.13
CA ASP A 34 1.20 6.95 3.17
C ASP A 34 1.65 6.96 1.69
N VAL A 35 2.83 7.48 1.38
CA VAL A 35 3.39 7.55 0.02
C VAL A 35 4.87 7.12 0.01
N VAL A 36 5.25 6.25 -0.92
CA VAL A 36 6.65 5.85 -1.16
C VAL A 36 6.98 5.90 -2.64
N LEU A 37 8.21 6.31 -2.97
CA LEU A 37 8.70 6.33 -4.34
C LEU A 37 9.00 4.90 -4.81
N LEU A 38 8.49 4.51 -5.99
CA LEU A 38 8.87 3.30 -6.71
C LEU A 38 9.58 3.73 -8.00
N PRO A 39 10.93 3.81 -8.01
CA PRO A 39 11.65 4.12 -9.24
C PRO A 39 11.56 2.97 -10.25
N GLY A 40 11.79 3.27 -11.53
CA GLY A 40 11.81 2.25 -12.59
C GLY A 40 12.87 1.18 -12.35
N SER A 41 12.54 -0.07 -12.67
CA SER A 41 13.41 -1.25 -12.51
C SER A 41 13.93 -1.44 -11.07
N ARG A 42 13.09 -1.13 -10.09
CA ARG A 42 13.35 -1.27 -8.65
C ARG A 42 12.15 -1.95 -7.99
N TRP A 43 12.31 -2.27 -6.71
CA TRP A 43 11.25 -2.84 -5.88
C TRP A 43 11.09 -2.05 -4.58
N VAL A 44 9.89 -2.15 -4.01
CA VAL A 44 9.53 -1.64 -2.68
C VAL A 44 8.69 -2.71 -1.99
N VAL A 45 8.97 -2.97 -0.71
CA VAL A 45 8.13 -3.80 0.16
C VAL A 45 7.50 -2.90 1.21
N ILE A 46 6.17 -2.91 1.29
CA ILE A 46 5.42 -2.23 2.34
C ILE A 46 4.66 -3.24 3.20
N ALA A 47 4.35 -2.86 4.44
CA ALA A 47 3.43 -3.59 5.30
C ALA A 47 2.44 -2.62 5.94
N PHE A 48 1.22 -3.07 6.12
CA PHE A 48 0.15 -2.38 6.82
C PHE A 48 -0.70 -3.42 7.54
N TYR A 49 -1.41 -3.01 8.59
CA TYR A 49 -2.38 -3.87 9.25
C TYR A 49 -3.71 -3.80 8.52
N THR A 50 -4.43 -4.92 8.45
CA THR A 50 -5.83 -4.91 8.01
C THR A 50 -6.72 -4.49 9.18
N ASP A 51 -6.59 -3.24 9.62
CA ASP A 51 -7.27 -2.67 10.77
C ASP A 51 -8.39 -1.66 10.42
N ASN A 52 -8.66 -1.42 9.14
CA ASN A 52 -9.60 -0.40 8.66
C ASN A 52 -10.47 -0.95 7.51
N PRO A 53 -11.65 -1.56 7.80
CA PRO A 53 -12.51 -2.11 6.76
C PRO A 53 -12.88 -1.08 5.70
N GLY A 54 -12.65 -1.42 4.43
CA GLY A 54 -12.77 -0.45 3.34
C GLY A 54 -12.42 -1.00 1.97
N ALA A 55 -12.67 -0.17 0.95
CA ALA A 55 -12.16 -0.36 -0.40
C ALA A 55 -11.08 0.71 -0.65
N TRP A 56 -9.82 0.35 -0.41
CA TRP A 56 -8.70 1.30 -0.42
C TRP A 56 -7.89 1.20 -1.70
N ILE A 57 -7.77 2.31 -2.42
CA ILE A 57 -6.96 2.38 -3.64
C ILE A 57 -5.47 2.48 -3.29
N MET A 58 -4.66 1.68 -3.96
CA MET A 58 -3.21 1.84 -4.03
C MET A 58 -2.80 2.18 -5.46
N HIS A 59 -2.15 3.32 -5.66
CA HIS A 59 -1.87 3.81 -7.01
C HIS A 59 -0.57 4.61 -7.13
N CYS A 60 -0.13 4.84 -8.37
CA CYS A 60 0.94 5.80 -8.63
C CYS A 60 0.40 7.22 -8.46
N HIS A 61 0.95 8.03 -7.57
CA HIS A 61 0.42 9.37 -7.30
C HIS A 61 0.70 10.41 -8.42
N ILE A 62 1.17 9.96 -9.58
CA ILE A 62 1.23 10.75 -10.80
C ILE A 62 -0.14 10.63 -11.49
N ALA A 63 -0.82 11.77 -11.67
CA ALA A 63 -2.22 11.81 -12.09
C ALA A 63 -2.48 11.02 -13.38
N TRP A 64 -1.67 11.25 -14.43
CA TRP A 64 -1.84 10.56 -15.70
C TRP A 64 -1.58 9.05 -15.61
N HIS A 65 -0.58 8.60 -14.84
CA HIS A 65 -0.37 7.16 -14.63
C HIS A 65 -1.54 6.49 -13.90
N THR A 66 -2.17 7.16 -12.92
CA THR A 66 -3.39 6.63 -12.27
C THR A 66 -4.53 6.54 -13.28
N SER A 67 -4.76 7.60 -14.06
CA SER A 67 -5.82 7.62 -15.08
C SER A 67 -5.61 6.59 -16.19
N GLU A 68 -4.36 6.26 -16.51
CA GLU A 68 -3.97 5.20 -17.45
C GLU A 68 -4.08 3.78 -16.86
N GLY A 69 -4.40 3.66 -15.56
CA GLY A 69 -4.71 2.39 -14.91
C GLY A 69 -3.62 1.84 -13.99
N LEU A 70 -2.58 2.61 -13.65
CA LEU A 70 -1.59 2.22 -12.63
C LEU A 70 -2.18 2.37 -11.21
N ALA A 71 -3.15 1.52 -10.92
CA ALA A 71 -3.88 1.45 -9.67
C ALA A 71 -4.35 0.02 -9.40
N VAL A 72 -4.48 -0.33 -8.13
CA VAL A 72 -5.17 -1.52 -7.63
C VAL A 72 -6.05 -1.12 -6.45
N GLN A 73 -7.08 -1.90 -6.16
CA GLN A 73 -7.94 -1.68 -5.00
C GLN A 73 -7.80 -2.86 -4.04
N ILE A 74 -7.66 -2.56 -2.75
CA ILE A 74 -7.63 -3.52 -1.66
C ILE A 74 -9.03 -3.52 -1.05
N LEU A 75 -9.73 -4.64 -1.17
CA LEU A 75 -10.99 -4.87 -0.48
C LEU A 75 -10.68 -5.51 0.87
N GLU A 76 -10.74 -4.70 1.91
CA GLU A 76 -10.33 -5.07 3.26
C GLU A 76 -11.55 -5.31 4.16
N ARG A 77 -11.58 -6.49 4.80
CA ARG A 77 -12.60 -6.86 5.80
C ARG A 77 -14.03 -6.58 5.30
N GLU A 78 -14.31 -7.01 4.08
CA GLU A 78 -15.56 -6.74 3.34
C GLU A 78 -16.83 -6.99 4.17
N SER A 79 -16.85 -8.06 4.96
CA SER A 79 -18.00 -8.43 5.80
C SER A 79 -18.38 -7.37 6.83
N GLU A 80 -17.46 -6.45 7.16
CA GLU A 80 -17.68 -5.39 8.14
C GLU A 80 -18.11 -4.06 7.48
N LEU A 81 -18.11 -3.98 6.15
CA LEU A 81 -18.45 -2.76 5.41
C LEU A 81 -19.91 -2.36 5.61
N VAL A 82 -20.84 -3.33 5.56
CA VAL A 82 -22.28 -3.07 5.68
C VAL A 82 -22.58 -2.39 7.00
N ASP A 83 -22.01 -2.91 8.10
CA ASP A 83 -22.17 -2.34 9.43
C ASP A 83 -21.61 -0.91 9.54
N LEU A 84 -20.61 -0.54 8.74
CA LEU A 84 -20.06 0.82 8.74
C LEU A 84 -20.90 1.79 7.91
N LEU A 85 -21.46 1.33 6.79
CA LEU A 85 -22.31 2.15 5.91
C LEU A 85 -23.67 2.45 6.55
N ASP A 86 -24.25 1.45 7.23
CA ASP A 86 -25.60 1.55 7.80
C ASP A 86 -25.64 2.26 9.17
N ARG A 87 -24.48 2.55 9.77
CA ARG A 87 -24.41 3.23 11.08
C ARG A 87 -24.84 4.69 11.07
N GLY A 88 -24.98 5.31 9.89
CA GLY A 88 -25.31 6.73 9.76
C GLY A 88 -24.21 7.64 10.33
N PHE A 89 -24.03 8.82 9.74
CA PHE A 89 -23.24 9.89 10.34
C PHE A 89 -24.06 10.64 11.39
#